data_AF-A0A2G1DHP6-F1
#
_entry.id   AF-A0A2G1DHP6-F1
#
_cell.length_a   1.000
_cell.length_b   1.000
_cell.length_c   1.000
_cell.angle_alpha   90.00
_cell.angle_beta   90.00
_cell.angle_gamma   90.00
#
_symmetry.space_group_name_H-M   'P 1'
#
loop_
_entity.id
_entity.type
_entity.pdbx_description
1 polymer ?
#
loop_
_entity_poly.entity_id
_entity_poly.type
_entity_poly.pdbx_seq_one_letter_code
_entity_poly.pdbx_strand_id
1 'polypeptide(L)'
;MLDISPVLLLSSGIIFLLVVARLNSCLFKPLLKHMDDRSESIKRDLDNAKSNSANVDGMLAEANDVIAAAKKEAAAIRDKAYNEAKQSADVKLANAKANLEVKTEEFANTLQEETKALKDSLVASMPQFNESLKAKLSSI
;
A
#
# COMPACT_ATOMS: atom_id res chain seq x y z
N MET A 1 98.63 7.73 4.73
CA MET A 1 98.08 7.93 3.37
C MET A 1 96.59 8.27 3.45
N LEU A 2 96.29 9.44 3.99
CA LEU A 2 94.96 10.05 3.92
C LEU A 2 95.20 11.55 3.75
N ASP A 3 95.63 11.91 2.56
CA ASP A 3 95.69 13.30 2.12
C ASP A 3 94.26 13.69 1.78
N ILE A 4 93.53 14.21 2.77
CA ILE A 4 92.18 14.75 2.56
C ILE A 4 92.38 16.07 1.82
N SER A 5 92.48 15.98 0.50
CA SER A 5 92.52 17.14 -0.38
C SER A 5 91.19 17.87 -0.30
N PRO A 6 91.12 19.10 0.26
CA PRO A 6 89.87 19.85 0.41
C PRO A 6 89.16 20.05 -0.94
N VAL A 7 89.94 20.19 -2.01
CA VAL A 7 89.47 20.32 -3.39
C VAL A 7 88.73 19.07 -3.88
N LEU A 8 89.21 17.87 -3.52
CA LEU A 8 88.60 16.60 -3.90
C LEU A 8 87.28 16.35 -3.13
N LEU A 9 87.24 16.80 -1.88
CA LEU A 9 86.04 16.76 -1.05
C LEU A 9 84.98 17.72 -1.58
N LEU A 10 85.38 18.93 -1.98
CA LEU A 10 84.47 19.91 -2.58
C LEU A 10 83.93 19.44 -3.94
N SER A 11 84.78 18.88 -4.81
CA SER A 11 84.35 18.39 -6.12
C SER A 11 83.42 17.18 -6.01
N SER A 12 83.73 16.21 -5.14
CA SER A 12 82.87 15.05 -4.89
C SER A 12 81.55 15.47 -4.23
N GLY A 13 81.56 16.47 -3.35
CA GLY A 13 80.35 17.05 -2.75
C GLY A 13 79.43 17.72 -3.79
N ILE A 14 80.00 18.48 -4.73
CA ILE A 14 79.23 19.10 -5.83
C ILE A 14 78.60 18.01 -6.72
N ILE A 15 79.37 16.99 -7.10
CA ILE A 15 78.87 15.88 -7.91
C ILE A 15 77.75 15.13 -7.17
N PHE A 16 77.94 14.85 -5.88
CA PHE A 16 76.93 14.21 -5.04
C PHE A 16 75.63 15.03 -4.98
N LEU A 17 75.73 16.35 -4.76
CA LEU A 17 74.56 17.23 -4.74
C LEU A 17 73.83 17.29 -6.09
N LEU A 18 74.57 17.29 -7.21
CA LEU A 18 73.98 17.21 -8.55
C LEU A 18 73.22 15.89 -8.77
N VAL A 19 73.80 14.77 -8.34
CA VAL A 19 73.15 13.45 -8.40
C VAL A 19 71.90 13.42 -7.53
N VAL A 20 71.97 13.91 -6.29
CA VAL A 20 70.82 14.00 -5.37
C VAL A 20 69.71 14.88 -5.97
N ALA A 21 70.05 16.03 -6.54
CA ALA A 21 69.07 16.90 -7.19
C ALA A 21 68.40 16.21 -8.39
N ARG A 22 69.18 15.50 -9.22
CA ARG A 22 68.64 14.74 -10.35
C ARG A 22 67.74 13.60 -9.89
N LEU A 23 68.14 12.88 -8.84
CA LEU A 23 67.40 11.76 -8.26
C LEU A 23 66.11 12.22 -7.57
N ASN A 24 66.12 13.38 -6.91
CA ASN A 24 64.92 13.99 -6.33
C ASN A 24 63.82 14.21 -7.37
N SER A 25 64.19 14.78 -8.52
CA SER A 25 63.24 15.02 -9.61
C SER A 25 62.84 13.73 -10.34
N CYS A 26 63.79 12.80 -10.53
CA CYS A 26 63.59 11.62 -11.37
C CYS A 26 62.95 10.43 -10.65
N LEU A 27 63.18 10.26 -9.34
CA LEU A 27 62.78 9.05 -8.60
C LEU A 27 61.93 9.38 -7.38
N PHE A 28 62.40 10.26 -6.49
CA PHE A 28 61.70 10.49 -5.22
C PHE A 28 60.34 11.16 -5.41
N LYS A 29 60.27 12.22 -6.23
CA LYS A 29 58.99 12.89 -6.54
C LYS A 29 57.94 11.96 -7.16
N PRO A 30 58.22 11.22 -8.26
CA PRO A 30 57.21 10.34 -8.85
C PRO A 30 56.82 9.19 -7.94
N LEU A 31 57.76 8.65 -7.15
CA LEU A 31 57.48 7.56 -6.22
C LEU A 31 56.59 8.00 -5.05
N LEU A 32 56.88 9.15 -4.45
CA LEU A 32 56.04 9.72 -3.40
C LEU A 32 54.65 10.09 -3.93
N LYS A 33 54.58 10.71 -5.12
CA LYS A 33 53.30 10.99 -5.77
C LYS A 33 52.46 9.73 -5.97
N HIS A 34 53.06 8.63 -6.40
CA HIS A 34 52.33 7.37 -6.57
C HIS A 34 51.85 6.79 -5.23
N MET A 35 52.60 6.98 -4.13
CA MET A 35 52.16 6.58 -2.79
C MET A 35 50.99 7.44 -2.29
N ASP A 36 51.03 8.74 -2.55
CA ASP A 36 49.96 9.68 -2.20
C ASP A 36 48.69 9.39 -3.02
N ASP A 37 48.82 9.25 -4.34
CA ASP A 37 47.72 8.93 -5.25
C ASP A 37 47.05 7.60 -4.83
N ARG A 38 47.83 6.58 -4.42
CA ARG A 38 47.29 5.32 -3.87
C ARG A 38 46.57 5.53 -2.54
N SER A 39 47.14 6.30 -1.63
CA SER A 39 46.54 6.56 -0.32
C SER A 39 45.23 7.33 -0.45
N GLU A 40 45.18 8.29 -1.36
CA GLU A 40 43.98 9.06 -1.70
C GLU A 40 42.91 8.18 -2.37
N SER A 41 43.30 7.31 -3.31
CA SER A 41 42.36 6.36 -3.92
C SER A 41 41.74 5.44 -2.87
N ILE A 42 42.54 4.84 -1.99
CA ILE A 42 42.03 3.95 -0.93
C ILE A 42 41.08 4.71 0.00
N LYS A 43 41.42 5.95 0.37
CA LYS A 43 40.57 6.79 1.21
C LYS A 43 39.23 7.08 0.51
N ARG A 44 39.26 7.44 -0.78
CA ARG A 44 38.05 7.64 -1.59
C ARG A 44 37.21 6.38 -1.71
N ASP A 45 37.82 5.23 -1.97
CA ASP A 45 37.11 3.96 -2.11
C ASP A 45 36.43 3.55 -0.80
N LEU A 46 37.10 3.77 0.33
CA LEU A 46 36.52 3.51 1.66
C LEU A 46 35.36 4.45 1.99
N ASP A 47 35.46 5.73 1.63
CA ASP A 47 34.39 6.71 1.83
C ASP A 47 33.19 6.45 0.91
N ASN A 48 33.44 6.07 -0.35
CA ASN A 48 32.42 5.63 -1.28
C ASN A 48 31.72 4.36 -0.80
N ALA A 49 32.46 3.37 -0.27
CA ALA A 49 31.87 2.16 0.28
C ALA A 49 30.98 2.43 1.51
N LYS A 50 31.43 3.32 2.41
CA LYS A 50 30.65 3.75 3.57
C LYS A 50 29.39 4.50 3.18
N SER A 51 29.50 5.50 2.29
CA SER A 51 28.35 6.28 1.82
C SER A 51 27.36 5.39 1.05
N ASN A 52 27.83 4.46 0.22
CA ASN A 52 26.96 3.50 -0.45
C ASN A 52 26.23 2.59 0.55
N SER A 53 26.91 2.12 1.60
CA SER A 53 26.27 1.30 2.65
C SER A 53 25.20 2.10 3.41
N ALA A 54 25.49 3.34 3.80
CA ALA A 54 24.54 4.22 4.46
C ALA A 54 23.32 4.56 3.58
N ASN A 55 23.53 4.75 2.27
CA ASN A 55 22.45 4.96 1.32
C ASN A 55 21.54 3.72 1.20
N VAL A 56 22.11 2.51 1.21
CA VAL A 56 21.33 1.27 1.16
C VAL A 56 20.47 1.12 2.42
N ASP A 57 21.02 1.36 3.60
CA ASP A 57 20.26 1.30 4.86
C ASP A 57 19.14 2.35 4.90
N GLY A 58 19.41 3.57 4.43
CA GLY A 58 18.41 4.63 4.30
C GLY A 58 17.28 4.28 3.33
N MET A 59 17.62 3.72 2.16
CA MET A 59 16.63 3.26 1.17
C MET A 59 15.78 2.10 1.72
N LEU A 60 16.36 1.21 2.52
CA LEU A 60 15.64 0.10 3.14
C LEU A 60 14.65 0.61 4.20
N ALA A 61 15.06 1.59 5.01
CA ALA A 61 14.17 2.25 5.97
C ALA A 61 13.00 2.95 5.26
N GLU A 62 13.28 3.73 4.21
CA GLU A 62 12.23 4.41 3.42
C GLU A 62 11.28 3.41 2.76
N ALA A 63 11.80 2.32 2.18
CA ALA A 63 10.97 1.27 1.60
C ALA A 63 10.04 0.62 2.65
N ASN A 64 10.55 0.35 3.86
CA ASN A 64 9.74 -0.20 4.95
C ASN A 64 8.64 0.77 5.39
N ASP A 65 8.94 2.07 5.49
CA ASP A 65 7.96 3.09 5.84
C ASP A 65 6.87 3.21 4.79
N VAL A 66 7.22 3.19 3.50
CA VAL A 66 6.25 3.18 2.39
C VAL A 66 5.36 1.94 2.45
N ILE A 67 5.94 0.76 2.69
CA ILE A 67 5.17 -0.49 2.81
C ILE A 67 4.23 -0.43 4.03
N ALA A 68 4.69 0.10 5.16
CA ALA A 68 3.88 0.24 6.37
C ALA A 68 2.72 1.22 6.16
N ALA A 69 2.98 2.37 5.52
CA ALA A 69 1.95 3.35 5.16
C ALA A 69 0.92 2.75 4.20
N ALA A 70 1.36 2.08 3.13
CA ALA A 70 0.48 1.43 2.16
C ALA A 70 -0.39 0.34 2.82
N LYS A 71 0.16 -0.46 3.75
CA LYS A 71 -0.61 -1.45 4.51
C LYS A 71 -1.69 -0.79 5.38
N LYS A 72 -1.35 0.32 6.04
CA LYS A 72 -2.30 1.07 6.87
C LYS A 72 -3.43 1.68 6.03
N GLU A 73 -3.11 2.25 4.88
CA GLU A 73 -4.10 2.78 3.94
C GLU A 73 -5.00 1.66 3.39
N ALA A 74 -4.42 0.54 2.99
CA ALA A 74 -5.18 -0.62 2.53
C ALA A 74 -6.13 -1.15 3.61
N ALA A 75 -5.69 -1.22 4.87
CA ALA A 75 -6.54 -1.60 6.00
C ALA A 75 -7.69 -0.60 6.18
N ALA A 76 -7.40 0.71 6.15
CA ALA A 76 -8.41 1.75 6.26
C ALA A 76 -9.45 1.71 5.11
N ILE A 77 -9.01 1.44 3.88
CA ILE A 77 -9.89 1.26 2.73
C ILE A 77 -10.79 0.04 2.92
N ARG A 78 -10.24 -1.09 3.36
CA ARG A 78 -11.03 -2.31 3.61
C ARG A 78 -12.07 -2.08 4.71
N ASP A 79 -11.68 -1.45 5.80
CA ASP A 79 -12.59 -1.17 6.92
C ASP A 79 -13.70 -0.20 6.49
N LYS A 80 -13.35 0.85 5.72
CA LYS A 80 -14.34 1.78 5.17
C LYS A 80 -15.31 1.07 4.23
N ALA A 81 -14.82 0.27 3.29
CA ALA A 81 -15.66 -0.49 2.37
C ALA A 81 -16.55 -1.50 3.10
N TYR A 82 -16.04 -2.15 4.15
CA TYR A 82 -16.83 -3.07 4.97
C TYR A 82 -17.95 -2.34 5.72
N ASN A 83 -17.64 -1.20 6.33
CA ASN A 83 -18.62 -0.40 7.05
C ASN A 83 -19.69 0.17 6.12
N GLU A 84 -19.31 0.68 4.94
CA GLU A 84 -20.25 1.15 3.93
C GLU A 84 -21.16 0.02 3.40
N ALA A 85 -20.59 -1.16 3.15
CA ALA A 85 -21.35 -2.34 2.72
C ALA A 85 -22.35 -2.77 3.82
N LYS A 86 -21.91 -2.78 5.08
CA LYS A 86 -22.77 -3.10 6.23
C LYS A 86 -23.90 -2.09 6.38
N GLN A 87 -23.59 -0.80 6.33
CA GLN A 87 -24.59 0.26 6.41
C GLN A 87 -25.60 0.17 5.25
N SER A 88 -25.13 -0.08 4.03
CA SER A 88 -26.01 -0.28 2.86
C SER A 88 -26.91 -1.52 3.03
N ALA A 89 -26.36 -2.61 3.56
CA ALA A 89 -27.14 -3.82 3.87
C ALA A 89 -28.21 -3.54 4.93
N ASP A 90 -27.86 -2.87 6.02
CA ASP A 90 -28.79 -2.52 7.10
C ASP A 90 -29.92 -1.61 6.59
N VAL A 91 -29.60 -0.61 5.77
CA VAL A 91 -30.59 0.27 5.13
C VAL A 91 -31.51 -0.51 4.18
N LYS A 92 -30.97 -1.42 3.36
CA LYS A 92 -31.77 -2.26 2.47
C LYS A 92 -32.70 -3.18 3.27
N LEU A 93 -32.21 -3.74 4.37
CA LEU A 93 -32.97 -4.65 5.22
C LEU A 93 -34.09 -3.89 5.95
N ALA A 94 -33.81 -2.69 6.46
CA ALA A 94 -34.82 -1.81 7.06
C ALA A 94 -35.90 -1.42 6.04
N ASN A 95 -35.51 -1.02 4.83
CA ASN A 95 -36.47 -0.69 3.76
C ASN A 95 -37.29 -1.91 3.34
N ALA A 96 -36.67 -3.09 3.22
CA ALA A 96 -37.39 -4.31 2.89
C ALA A 96 -38.43 -4.68 3.96
N LYS A 97 -38.09 -4.50 5.24
CA LYS A 97 -39.03 -4.68 6.35
C LYS A 97 -40.18 -3.69 6.32
N ALA A 98 -39.89 -2.40 6.13
CA ALA A 98 -40.92 -1.37 6.02
C ALA A 98 -41.87 -1.64 4.84
N ASN A 99 -41.32 -2.01 3.67
CA ASN A 99 -42.14 -2.38 2.51
C ASN A 99 -42.97 -3.64 2.75
N LEU A 100 -42.46 -4.60 3.51
CA LEU A 100 -43.22 -5.80 3.90
C LEU A 100 -44.38 -5.45 4.83
N GLU A 101 -44.16 -4.58 5.81
CA GLU A 101 -45.23 -4.11 6.71
C GLU A 101 -46.34 -3.41 5.92
N VAL A 102 -45.98 -2.47 5.04
CA VAL A 102 -46.96 -1.78 4.18
C VAL A 102 -47.73 -2.78 3.32
N LYS A 103 -47.04 -3.71 2.65
CA LYS A 103 -47.73 -4.74 1.83
C LYS A 103 -48.62 -5.66 2.65
N THR A 104 -48.24 -5.96 3.90
CA THR A 104 -49.04 -6.80 4.78
C THR A 104 -50.31 -6.07 5.21
N GLU A 105 -50.21 -4.77 5.49
CA GLU A 105 -51.35 -3.91 5.82
C GLU A 105 -52.30 -3.74 4.62
N GLU A 106 -51.75 -3.46 3.43
CA GLU A 106 -52.52 -3.42 2.17
C GLU A 106 -53.22 -4.76 1.90
N PHE A 107 -52.52 -5.88 2.08
CA PHE A 107 -53.08 -7.23 1.91
C PHE A 107 -54.20 -7.52 2.91
N ALA A 108 -54.05 -7.11 4.17
CA ALA A 108 -55.10 -7.27 5.18
C ALA A 108 -56.36 -6.46 4.86
N ASN A 109 -56.18 -5.21 4.39
CA ASN A 109 -57.28 -4.35 3.97
C ASN A 109 -58.02 -4.92 2.75
N THR A 110 -57.29 -5.37 1.73
CA THR A 110 -57.89 -5.99 0.54
C THR A 110 -58.61 -7.29 0.88
N LEU A 111 -58.07 -8.14 1.74
CA LEU A 111 -58.76 -9.33 2.25
C LEU A 111 -60.08 -9.00 2.95
N GLN A 112 -60.11 -7.91 3.72
CA GLN A 112 -61.32 -7.47 4.40
C GLN A 112 -62.38 -6.97 3.42
N GLU A 113 -61.97 -6.22 2.40
CA GLU A 113 -62.85 -5.76 1.31
C GLU A 113 -63.40 -6.94 0.49
N GLU A 114 -62.54 -7.87 0.07
CA GLU A 114 -62.93 -9.08 -0.67
C GLU A 114 -63.88 -9.95 0.17
N THR A 115 -63.64 -10.10 1.47
CA THR A 115 -64.54 -10.85 2.36
C THR A 115 -65.91 -10.20 2.47
N LYS A 116 -65.98 -8.86 2.56
CA LYS A 116 -67.25 -8.13 2.52
C LYS A 116 -67.96 -8.32 1.18
N ALA A 117 -67.26 -8.11 0.07
CA ALA A 117 -67.82 -8.26 -1.27
C ALA A 117 -68.34 -9.69 -1.53
N LEU A 118 -67.57 -10.70 -1.10
CA LEU A 118 -67.98 -12.10 -1.20
C LEU A 118 -69.23 -12.38 -0.34
N LYS A 119 -69.28 -11.85 0.88
CA LYS A 119 -70.44 -12.01 1.76
C LYS A 119 -71.69 -11.36 1.17
N ASP A 120 -71.56 -10.15 0.64
CA ASP A 120 -72.67 -9.43 -0.02
C ASP A 120 -73.15 -10.17 -1.26
N SER A 121 -72.22 -10.70 -2.08
CA SER A 121 -72.54 -11.55 -3.23
C SER A 121 -73.25 -12.85 -2.83
N LEU A 122 -72.81 -13.49 -1.74
CA LEU A 122 -73.44 -14.72 -1.23
C LEU A 122 -74.86 -14.44 -0.72
N VAL A 123 -75.07 -13.31 -0.03
CA VAL A 123 -76.41 -12.89 0.42
C VAL A 123 -77.31 -12.58 -0.78
N ALA A 124 -76.80 -11.92 -1.82
CA ALA A 124 -77.56 -11.62 -3.03
C ALA A 124 -77.94 -12.88 -3.82
N SER A 125 -77.13 -13.93 -3.77
CA SER A 125 -77.38 -15.23 -4.43
C SER A 125 -78.19 -16.22 -3.56
N MET A 126 -78.37 -15.94 -2.26
CA MET A 126 -79.18 -16.74 -1.33
C MET A 126 -80.63 -17.00 -1.76
N PRO A 127 -81.36 -16.06 -2.42
CA PRO A 127 -82.70 -16.31 -2.94
C PRO A 127 -82.71 -17.36 -4.05
N GLN A 128 -81.76 -17.30 -5.00
CA GLN A 128 -81.62 -18.29 -6.07
C GLN A 128 -81.21 -19.67 -5.49
N PHE A 129 -80.39 -19.68 -4.44
CA PHE A 129 -80.04 -20.91 -3.74
C PHE A 129 -81.26 -21.53 -3.02
N ASN A 130 -82.10 -20.71 -2.37
CA ASN A 130 -83.34 -21.18 -1.76
C ASN A 130 -84.36 -21.67 -2.78
N GLU A 131 -84.48 -21.00 -3.92
CA GLU A 131 -85.39 -21.40 -5.00
C GLU A 131 -84.97 -22.74 -5.62
N SER A 132 -83.68 -22.92 -5.88
CA SER A 132 -83.13 -24.20 -6.37
C SER A 132 -83.24 -25.34 -5.35
N LEU A 133 -83.08 -25.06 -4.05
CA LEU A 133 -83.36 -26.04 -2.98
C LEU A 133 -84.83 -26.41 -2.92
N LYS A 134 -85.76 -25.44 -2.97
CA LYS A 134 -87.19 -25.70 -3.01
C LYS A 134 -87.57 -26.56 -4.21
N ALA A 135 -87.05 -26.23 -5.40
CA ALA A 135 -87.30 -26.97 -6.62
C ALA A 135 -86.84 -28.45 -6.51
N LYS A 136 -85.68 -28.68 -5.89
CA LYS A 136 -85.17 -30.04 -5.60
C LYS A 136 -86.01 -30.78 -4.56
N LEU A 137 -86.48 -30.08 -3.51
CA LEU A 137 -87.30 -30.69 -2.45
C LEU A 137 -88.72 -31.01 -2.92
N SER A 138 -89.29 -30.22 -3.83
CA SER A 138 -90.59 -30.48 -4.46
C SER A 138 -90.56 -31.55 -5.55
N SER A 139 -89.36 -31.97 -5.99
CA SER A 139 -89.18 -33.06 -6.95
C SER A 139 -88.89 -34.42 -6.27
N ILE A 140 -89.03 -34.49 -4.95
CA ILE A 140 -89.02 -35.70 -4.11
C ILE A 140 -90.43 -35.87 -3.56
#